data_AF-A0A2E5JL95-F1
#
_entry.id   AF-A0A2E5JL95-F1
#
_cell.length_a   1.000
_cell.length_b   1.000
_cell.length_c   1.000
_cell.angle_alpha   90.00
_cell.angle_beta   90.00
_cell.angle_gamma   90.00
#
_symmetry.space_group_name_H-M   'P 1'
#
loop_
_entity.id
_entity.type
_entity.pdbx_description
1 polymer ?
#
loop_
_entity_poly.entity_id
_entity_poly.type
_entity_poly.pdbx_seq_one_letter_code
_entity_poly.pdbx_strand_id
1 'polypeptide(L)' 'MEDPIYFIVRYIPFWAVPLLLISAQFAYIYWLKEVRFIAIIFIGISAFCFVSLIYYMFAGSPHDAAGLIRDSIFR' A
#
# COMPACT_ATOMS: atom_id res chain seq x y z
N MET A 1 -4.42 5.84 -24.83
CA MET A 1 -3.81 5.01 -23.78
C MET A 1 -3.01 5.96 -22.93
N GLU A 2 -3.51 6.32 -21.75
CA GLU A 2 -2.72 7.15 -20.84
C GLU A 2 -1.52 6.33 -20.37
N ASP A 3 -0.34 6.94 -20.36
CA ASP A 3 0.91 6.27 -20.01
C ASP A 3 0.78 5.59 -18.63
N PRO A 4 1.13 4.30 -18.48
CA PRO A 4 1.05 3.60 -17.20
C PRO A 4 1.90 4.30 -16.12
N ILE A 5 2.97 4.99 -16.52
CA ILE A 5 3.78 5.83 -15.62
C ILE A 5 2.98 7.05 -15.13
N TYR A 6 2.19 7.69 -15.99
CA TYR A 6 1.33 8.81 -15.61
C TYR A 6 0.22 8.36 -14.64
N PHE A 7 -0.33 7.16 -14.86
CA PHE A 7 -1.30 6.52 -13.96
C PHE A 7 -0.70 6.22 -12.57
N ILE A 8 0.48 5.59 -12.55
CA ILE A 8 1.25 5.29 -11.34
C ILE A 8 1.53 6.58 -10.54
N VAL A 9 2.01 7.63 -11.20
CA VAL A 9 2.39 8.89 -10.54
C VAL A 9 1.17 9.69 -10.04
N ARG A 10 0.04 9.63 -10.75
CA ARG A 10 -1.14 10.44 -10.43
C ARG A 10 -2.06 9.80 -9.40
N TYR A 11 -2.12 8.47 -9.33
CA TYR A 11 -3.18 7.77 -8.60
C TYR A 11 -2.70 6.76 -7.57
N ILE A 12 -1.46 6.26 -7.68
CA ILE A 12 -0.88 5.52 -6.56
C ILE A 12 -0.56 6.54 -5.46
N PRO A 13 -0.97 6.30 -4.21
CA PRO A 13 -0.52 7.10 -3.09
C PRO A 13 1.01 7.15 -3.09
N PHE A 14 1.59 8.32 -3.36
CA PHE A 14 3.05 8.49 -3.48
C PHE A 14 3.82 8.03 -2.23
N TRP A 15 3.11 7.92 -1.11
CA TRP A 15 3.60 7.47 0.19
C TRP A 15 3.66 5.94 0.32
N ALA A 16 2.86 5.17 -0.43
CA ALA A 16 2.76 3.72 -0.23
C ALA A 16 4.05 2.98 -0.63
N VAL A 17 4.67 3.31 -1.76
CA VAL A 17 5.91 2.65 -2.20
C VAL A 17 7.09 2.99 -1.25
N PRO A 18 7.37 4.27 -0.93
CA PRO A 18 8.45 4.61 0.00
C PRO A 18 8.21 4.05 1.40
N LEU A 19 6.99 4.14 1.93
CA LEU A 19 6.68 3.60 3.26
C LEU A 19 6.75 2.09 3.28
N LEU A 20 6.34 1.37 2.23
CA LEU A 20 6.50 -0.08 2.16
C LEU A 20 7.97 -0.48 2.27
N LEU A 21 8.86 0.17 1.50
CA LEU A 21 10.30 -0.14 1.53
C LEU A 21 10.92 0.18 2.89
N ILE A 22 10.63 1.35 3.44
CA ILE A 22 11.17 1.79 4.73
C ILE A 22 10.65 0.88 5.86
N SER A 23 9.33 0.65 5.90
CA SER A 23 8.71 -0.16 6.95
C SER A 23 9.11 -1.63 6.88
N ALA A 24 9.26 -2.21 5.70
CA ALA A 24 9.77 -3.58 5.55
C ALA A 24 11.20 -3.70 6.09
N GLN A 25 12.07 -2.72 5.79
CA GLN A 25 13.44 -2.72 6.27
C GLN A 25 13.51 -2.61 7.81
N PHE A 26 12.74 -1.70 8.41
CA PHE A 26 12.69 -1.56 9.87
C PHE A 26 12.03 -2.76 10.55
N ALA A 27 10.96 -3.31 9.96
CA ALA A 27 10.35 -4.56 10.42
C ALA A 27 11.39 -5.68 10.51
N TYR A 28 12.19 -5.89 9.46
CA TYR A 28 13.25 -6.89 9.44
C TYR A 28 14.30 -6.67 10.54
N ILE A 29 14.79 -5.42 10.68
CA ILE A 29 15.80 -5.08 11.70
C ILE A 29 15.25 -5.31 13.12
N TYR A 30 14.05 -4.82 13.42
CA TYR A 30 13.46 -4.95 14.77
C TYR A 30 13.06 -6.39 15.08
N TRP A 31 12.66 -7.16 14.06
CA TRP A 31 12.42 -8.60 14.20
C TRP A 31 13.71 -9.32 14.60
N LEU A 32 14.82 -9.03 13.91
CA LEU A 32 16.12 -9.66 14.18
C LEU A 32 16.71 -9.27 15.54
N LYS A 33 16.34 -8.08 16.05
CA LYS A 33 16.69 -7.61 17.40
C LYS A 33 15.75 -8.11 18.50
N GLU A 34 14.79 -8.99 18.17
CA GLU A 34 13.77 -9.50 19.09
C GLU A 34 12.90 -8.40 19.75
N VAL A 35 12.87 -7.20 19.18
CA VAL A 35 11.99 -6.08 19.62
C VAL A 35 10.63 -6.24 18.95
N ARG A 36 9.91 -7.29 19.35
CA ARG A 36 8.73 -7.80 18.64
C ARG A 36 7.59 -6.80 18.52
N PHE A 37 7.35 -6.00 19.55
CA PHE A 37 6.28 -5.00 19.52
C PHE A 37 6.48 -3.97 18.39
N ILE A 38 7.69 -3.44 18.27
CA ILE A 38 8.03 -2.46 17.21
C ILE A 38 8.03 -3.15 15.85
N ALA A 39 8.57 -4.38 15.76
CA ALA A 39 8.55 -5.16 14.53
C ALA A 39 7.11 -5.37 14.00
N ILE A 40 6.17 -5.74 14.88
CA ILE A 40 4.76 -5.95 14.51
C ILE A 40 4.12 -4.67 13.97
N ILE A 41 4.42 -3.50 14.57
CA ILE A 41 3.92 -2.21 14.08
C ILE A 41 4.40 -1.97 12.64
N PHE A 42 5.70 -2.13 12.39
CA PHE A 42 6.26 -1.93 11.06
C PHE A 42 5.79 -2.97 10.04
N ILE A 43 5.57 -4.22 10.46
CA ILE A 43 4.95 -5.26 9.62
C ILE A 43 3.53 -4.85 9.25
N GLY A 44 2.73 -4.34 10.21
CA GLY A 44 1.38 -3.86 9.95
C GLY A 44 1.33 -2.71 8.95
N ILE A 45 2.24 -1.74 9.09
CA ILE A 45 2.38 -0.62 8.14
C ILE A 45 2.78 -1.12 6.75
N SER A 46 3.73 -2.04 6.68
CA SER A 46 4.18 -2.63 5.41
C SER A 46 3.06 -3.40 4.71
N ALA A 47 2.32 -4.21 5.46
CA ALA A 47 1.15 -4.95 4.96
C ALA A 47 0.05 -4.00 4.47
N PHE A 48 -0.23 -2.92 5.20
CA PHE A 48 -1.20 -1.92 4.76
C PHE A 48 -0.79 -1.22 3.46
N CYS A 49 0.49 -0.84 3.33
CA CYS A 49 1.02 -0.25 2.11
C CYS A 49 0.97 -1.24 0.93
N PHE A 50 1.23 -2.52 1.18
CA PHE A 50 1.17 -3.58 0.18
C PHE A 50 -0.26 -3.82 -0.31
N VAL A 51 -1.23 -3.91 0.61
CA VAL A 51 -2.66 -4.04 0.27
C VAL A 51 -3.13 -2.81 -0.49
N SER A 52 -2.72 -1.61 -0.08
CA SER A 52 -3.04 -0.38 -0.80
C SER A 52 -2.47 -0.41 -2.22
N LEU A 53 -1.21 -0.80 -2.40
CA LEU A 53 -0.62 -0.95 -3.74
C LEU A 53 -1.39 -1.93 -4.61
N ILE A 54 -1.73 -3.10 -4.08
CA ILE A 54 -2.54 -4.09 -4.77
C ILE A 54 -3.89 -3.49 -5.18
N TYR A 55 -4.58 -2.86 -4.24
CA TYR A 55 -5.87 -2.22 -4.47
C TYR A 55 -5.81 -1.20 -5.61
N TYR A 56 -4.82 -0.31 -5.59
CA TYR A 56 -4.66 0.72 -6.62
C TYR A 56 -4.22 0.14 -7.98
N MET A 57 -3.45 -0.95 -8.00
CA MET A 57 -3.13 -1.66 -9.25
C MET A 57 -4.37 -2.32 -9.87
N PHE A 58 -5.24 -2.92 -9.06
CA PHE A 58 -6.47 -3.54 -9.55
C PHE A 58 -7.53 -2.52 -9.96
N ALA A 59 -7.60 -1.38 -9.27
CA ALA A 59 -8.61 -0.38 -9.54
C ALA A 59 -8.43 0.29 -10.90
N GLY A 60 -7.20 0.44 -11.43
CA GLY A 60 -6.92 0.84 -12.83
C GLY A 60 -7.39 2.23 -13.27
N SER A 61 -8.30 2.88 -12.54
CA SER A 61 -8.79 4.24 -12.72
C SER A 61 -9.30 4.80 -11.37
N PRO A 62 -9.25 6.13 -11.13
CA PRO A 62 -9.72 6.74 -9.87
C PRO A 62 -11.24 6.70 -9.74
N HIS A 63 -11.95 6.73 -10.88
CA HIS A 63 -13.40 6.60 -10.92
C HIS A 63 -13.84 5.19 -10.51
N ASP A 64 -13.11 4.18 -10.97
CA ASP A 64 -13.40 2.78 -10.63
C ASP A 64 -12.92 2.43 -9.22
N ALA A 65 -11.84 3.05 -8.72
CA ALA A 65 -11.42 2.93 -7.33
C ALA A 65 -12.48 3.42 -6.34
N ALA A 66 -13.17 4.52 -6.63
CA ALA A 66 -14.27 4.97 -5.77
C ALA A 66 -15.51 4.04 -5.89
N GLY A 67 -15.77 3.52 -7.10
CA GLY A 67 -16.84 2.56 -7.36
C GLY A 67 -16.66 1.23 -6.64
N LEU A 68 -15.45 0.66 -6.64
CA LEU A 68 -15.11 -0.61 -5.99
C LEU A 68 -15.32 -0.56 -4.46
N ILE A 69 -14.93 0.55 -3.82
CA ILE A 69 -15.17 0.76 -2.38
C ILE A 69 -16.68 0.91 -2.10
N ARG A 70 -17.38 1.70 -2.92
CA ARG A 70 -18.84 1.87 -2.77
C ARG A 70 -19.58 0.54 -2.91
N ASP A 71 -19.27 -0.23 -3.93
CA ASP A 71 -19.98 -1.48 -4.25
C ASP A 71 -19.59 -2.63 -3.30
N SER A 72 -18.41 -2.59 -2.67
CA SER A 72 -18.03 -3.56 -1.63
C SER A 72 -18.62 -3.26 -0.26
N ILE A 73 -18.88 -1.98 0.06
CA ILE A 73 -19.46 -1.54 1.33
C ILE A 73 -21.00 -1.63 1.35
N PHE A 74 -21.66 -1.38 0.22
CA PHE A 74 -23.12 -1.34 0.10
C PHE A 74 -23.75 -2.60 -0.50
N ARG A 75 -23.00 -3.70 -0.60
CA ARG A 75 -23.50 -5.01 -1.02
C ARG A 75 -23.95 -5.86 0.15
#